data_AF-A0A4P9YUH1-F1
#
_entry.id   AF-A0A4P9YUH1-F1
#
_cell.length_a   1.000
_cell.length_b   1.000
_cell.length_c   1.000
_cell.angle_alpha   90.00
_cell.angle_beta   90.00
_cell.angle_gamma   90.00
#
_symmetry.space_group_name_H-M   'P 1'
#
loop_
_entity.id
_entity.type
_entity.pdbx_description
1 polymer ?
#
loop_
_entity_poly.entity_id
_entity_poly.type
_entity_poly.pdbx_seq_one_letter_code
_entity_poly.pdbx_strand_id
1 'polypeptide(L)'
;MQRIKPQQQVRKAIDQTIVVWDDDATVDQCPLCGEAFKTLMNRKHHCRLCGRVVCGQQHCSEVHTVTTNGDLDVPPDDPFMVGEIRMCIECNRTIVSNIAARRREKRFGLNKPVMLMDLYESLLVHRSVIRDLLPQFNKLAQALKNEASTPPEHAGHSVQHISQQASHLRKQLMDSFAQYDLISKQIGRLPAHSDTDARLHAAIGRACQLFLQQNMLTLSLLPKLLRSASTVSSASTVTPPPPPPSSTPSADSHASGQHAQPPPPPPTPSVNAPAPSPMADKPTAAMLRETLAVLREQRERVAAYLLEANEHRKFEDVSTLQTSLDELEAEITRIHNELRDI
;
A
#
# COMPACT_ATOMS: atom_id res chain seq x y z
N MET A 1 -38.07 48.24 4.95
CA MET A 1 -37.10 47.95 3.86
C MET A 1 -37.77 47.07 2.82
N GLN A 2 -37.97 47.59 1.61
CA GLN A 2 -38.63 46.87 0.51
C GLN A 2 -37.74 45.72 0.02
N ARG A 3 -38.31 44.51 -0.08
CA ARG A 3 -37.65 43.32 -0.63
C ARG A 3 -37.40 43.52 -2.13
N ILE A 4 -36.14 43.78 -2.49
CA ILE A 4 -35.68 43.99 -3.86
C ILE A 4 -35.78 42.63 -4.60
N LYS A 5 -36.65 42.53 -5.62
CA LYS A 5 -36.95 41.32 -6.44
C LYS A 5 -36.17 41.14 -7.78
N PRO A 6 -34.90 41.53 -8.00
CA PRO A 6 -34.17 41.26 -9.24
C PRO A 6 -33.29 40.00 -9.22
N GLN A 7 -33.32 39.17 -8.17
CA GLN A 7 -32.29 38.13 -7.97
C GLN A 7 -32.46 36.81 -8.74
N GLN A 8 -33.64 36.50 -9.30
CA GLN A 8 -33.87 35.17 -9.92
C GLN A 8 -33.19 35.00 -11.29
N GLN A 9 -33.21 36.01 -12.16
CA GLN A 9 -32.56 35.93 -13.47
C GLN A 9 -31.03 35.89 -13.36
N VAL A 10 -30.46 36.66 -12.43
CA VAL A 10 -29.02 36.67 -12.15
C VAL A 10 -28.56 35.31 -11.61
N ARG A 11 -29.32 34.70 -10.68
CA ARG A 11 -29.03 33.34 -10.18
C ARG A 11 -29.07 32.31 -11.30
N LYS A 12 -30.08 32.34 -12.17
CA LYS A 12 -30.18 31.40 -13.30
C LYS A 12 -28.97 31.52 -14.24
N ALA A 13 -28.53 32.74 -14.53
CA ALA A 13 -27.36 32.96 -15.38
C ALA A 13 -26.07 32.42 -14.72
N ILE A 14 -25.90 32.60 -13.42
CA ILE A 14 -24.76 32.06 -12.66
C ILE A 14 -24.81 30.52 -12.62
N ASP A 15 -25.96 29.92 -12.34
CA ASP A 15 -26.09 28.45 -12.29
C ASP A 15 -25.73 27.81 -13.64
N GLN A 16 -26.06 28.48 -14.75
CA GLN A 16 -25.74 28.04 -16.11
C GLN A 16 -24.26 28.21 -16.50
N THR A 17 -23.45 28.98 -15.74
CA THR A 17 -22.00 29.01 -15.97
C THR A 17 -21.28 27.83 -15.31
N ILE A 18 -21.91 27.20 -14.32
CA ILE A 18 -21.32 26.08 -13.56
C ILE A 18 -21.57 24.75 -14.29
N VAL A 19 -22.77 24.57 -14.84
CA VAL A 19 -23.18 23.34 -15.53
C VAL A 19 -23.96 23.71 -16.79
N VAL A 20 -23.63 23.06 -17.91
CA VAL A 20 -24.39 23.20 -19.15
C VAL A 20 -25.76 22.54 -18.97
N TRP A 21 -26.83 23.30 -19.19
CA TRP A 21 -28.19 22.79 -19.07
C TRP A 21 -28.71 22.29 -20.41
N ASP A 22 -29.44 21.18 -20.37
CA ASP A 22 -30.13 20.69 -21.56
C ASP A 22 -31.18 21.72 -22.01
N ASP A 23 -31.30 21.88 -23.33
CA ASP A 23 -32.34 22.72 -23.91
C ASP A 23 -33.71 22.04 -23.73
N ASP A 24 -34.65 22.75 -23.12
CA ASP A 24 -36.02 22.31 -22.94
C ASP A 24 -36.66 21.86 -24.26
N ALA A 25 -36.30 22.45 -25.40
CA ALA A 25 -36.83 22.07 -26.71
C ALA A 25 -36.43 20.66 -27.16
N THR A 26 -35.36 20.09 -26.60
CA THR A 26 -34.75 18.83 -27.04
C THR A 26 -35.19 17.62 -26.22
N VAL A 27 -35.90 17.82 -25.11
CA VAL A 27 -36.24 16.75 -24.15
C VAL A 27 -37.75 16.59 -24.03
N ASP A 28 -38.31 15.54 -24.64
CA ASP A 28 -39.77 15.31 -24.67
C ASP A 28 -40.29 14.47 -23.49
N GLN A 29 -39.43 13.70 -22.84
CA GLN A 29 -39.79 12.79 -21.75
C GLN A 29 -38.76 12.85 -20.63
N CYS A 30 -39.18 12.59 -19.39
CA CYS A 30 -38.27 12.55 -18.26
C CYS A 30 -37.30 11.35 -18.41
N PRO A 31 -35.98 11.56 -18.38
CA PRO A 31 -35.01 10.48 -18.58
C PRO A 31 -34.95 9.49 -17.39
N LEU A 32 -35.62 9.79 -16.28
CA LEU A 32 -35.62 8.96 -15.08
C LEU A 32 -36.83 8.04 -14.96
N CYS A 33 -38.03 8.55 -15.27
CA CYS A 33 -39.27 7.76 -15.20
C CYS A 33 -39.91 7.46 -16.56
N GLY A 34 -39.40 8.06 -17.64
CA GLY A 34 -39.96 7.91 -18.99
C GLY A 34 -41.26 8.67 -19.23
N GLU A 35 -41.79 9.41 -18.25
CA GLU A 35 -43.07 10.10 -18.43
C GLU A 35 -42.91 11.35 -19.30
N ALA A 36 -43.77 11.49 -20.31
CA ALA A 36 -43.77 12.62 -21.23
C ALA A 36 -44.06 13.95 -20.53
N PHE A 37 -43.33 14.99 -20.92
CA PHE A 37 -43.58 16.33 -20.40
C PHE A 37 -44.88 16.90 -20.96
N LYS A 38 -45.66 17.53 -20.08
CA LYS A 38 -46.95 18.16 -20.42
C LYS A 38 -46.98 19.53 -19.78
N THR A 39 -47.39 20.54 -20.54
CA THR A 39 -47.35 21.96 -20.15
C THR A 39 -47.94 22.27 -18.76
N LEU A 40 -48.97 21.54 -18.34
CA LEU A 40 -49.71 21.82 -17.10
C LEU A 40 -49.48 20.81 -15.96
N MET A 41 -49.27 19.52 -16.26
CA MET A 41 -49.24 18.47 -15.22
C MET A 41 -47.84 17.90 -14.97
N ASN A 42 -46.98 17.85 -15.98
CA ASN A 42 -45.63 17.30 -15.89
C ASN A 42 -44.63 18.29 -16.48
N ARG A 43 -44.29 19.32 -15.70
CA ARG A 43 -43.43 20.42 -16.15
C ARG A 43 -41.96 20.02 -16.14
N LYS A 44 -41.20 20.64 -17.04
CA LYS A 44 -39.75 20.48 -17.16
C LYS A 44 -39.04 21.22 -16.02
N HIS A 45 -38.01 20.58 -15.47
CA HIS A 45 -37.15 21.17 -14.45
C HIS A 45 -35.70 20.75 -14.66
N HIS A 46 -34.76 21.70 -14.61
CA HIS A 46 -33.33 21.35 -14.67
C HIS A 46 -32.78 20.86 -13.33
N CYS A 47 -31.97 19.82 -13.35
CA CYS A 47 -31.08 19.51 -12.25
C CYS A 47 -29.96 20.54 -12.20
N ARG A 48 -29.79 21.24 -11.08
CA ARG A 48 -28.75 22.28 -10.94
C ARG A 48 -27.32 21.71 -10.83
N LEU A 49 -27.17 20.39 -10.74
CA LEU A 49 -25.87 19.72 -10.63
C LEU A 49 -25.38 19.05 -11.91
N CYS A 50 -26.29 18.54 -12.75
CA CYS A 50 -25.92 17.87 -13.99
C CYS A 50 -26.59 18.47 -15.23
N GLY A 51 -27.44 19.50 -15.07
CA GLY A 51 -28.06 20.22 -16.19
C GLY A 51 -29.21 19.49 -16.87
N ARG A 52 -29.44 18.19 -16.58
CA ARG A 52 -30.50 17.40 -17.19
C ARG A 52 -31.90 17.94 -16.90
N VAL A 53 -32.78 17.89 -17.90
CA VAL A 53 -34.22 18.18 -17.75
C VAL A 53 -34.95 16.95 -17.19
N VAL A 54 -35.58 17.09 -16.03
CA VAL A 54 -36.32 16.05 -15.29
C VAL A 54 -37.70 16.55 -14.86
N CYS A 55 -38.59 15.64 -14.47
CA CYS A 55 -39.90 16.01 -13.91
C CYS A 55 -39.86 16.31 -12.41
N GLY A 56 -40.94 16.90 -11.91
CA GLY A 56 -41.12 17.28 -10.51
C GLY A 56 -41.61 16.15 -9.59
N GLN A 57 -41.70 14.91 -10.09
CA GLN A 57 -42.10 13.77 -9.26
C GLN A 57 -40.99 13.43 -8.25
N GLN A 58 -41.37 13.04 -7.04
CA GLN A 58 -40.44 12.81 -5.92
C GLN A 58 -39.35 11.76 -6.21
N HIS A 59 -39.66 10.75 -7.02
CA HIS A 59 -38.68 9.74 -7.42
C HIS A 59 -37.77 10.20 -8.58
N CYS A 60 -37.96 11.40 -9.13
CA CYS A 60 -37.18 11.97 -10.22
C CYS A 60 -36.39 13.21 -9.81
N SER A 61 -36.97 14.12 -9.03
CA SER A 61 -36.27 15.28 -8.51
C SER A 61 -36.86 15.81 -7.21
N GLU A 62 -35.99 16.43 -6.42
CA GLU A 62 -36.32 17.02 -5.13
C GLU A 62 -35.61 18.36 -4.97
N VAL A 63 -36.16 19.22 -4.09
CA VAL A 63 -35.58 20.53 -3.76
C VAL A 63 -34.98 20.44 -2.37
N HIS A 64 -33.73 20.85 -2.25
CA HIS A 64 -32.96 20.81 -1.01
C HIS A 64 -32.56 22.22 -0.61
N THR A 65 -32.64 22.54 0.69
CA THR A 65 -32.02 23.76 1.23
C THR A 65 -30.50 23.60 1.25
N VAL A 66 -29.76 24.68 1.01
CA VAL A 66 -28.30 24.69 0.91
C VAL A 66 -27.71 25.75 1.81
N THR A 67 -26.61 25.46 2.49
CA THR A 67 -25.82 26.47 3.23
C THR A 67 -24.62 26.99 2.45
N THR A 68 -23.99 28.06 2.95
CA THR A 68 -22.69 28.55 2.45
C THR A 68 -21.61 27.47 2.43
N ASN A 69 -21.70 26.46 3.30
CA ASN A 69 -20.74 25.36 3.42
C ASN A 69 -21.08 24.15 2.55
N GLY A 70 -22.17 24.22 1.76
CA GLY A 70 -22.64 23.14 0.90
C GLY A 70 -23.38 22.03 1.64
N ASP A 71 -23.89 22.29 2.86
CA ASP A 71 -24.76 21.36 3.57
C ASP A 71 -26.17 21.38 2.98
N LEU A 72 -26.77 20.19 2.84
CA LEU A 72 -28.14 20.01 2.36
C LEU A 72 -29.13 19.76 3.50
N ASP A 73 -30.39 20.13 3.24
CA ASP A 73 -31.57 19.86 4.08
C ASP A 73 -31.44 20.42 5.50
N VAL A 74 -30.88 21.63 5.60
CA VAL A 74 -30.81 22.39 6.84
C VAL A 74 -32.16 23.05 7.18
N PRO A 75 -32.43 23.32 8.48
CA PRO A 75 -33.63 24.03 8.90
C PRO A 75 -33.79 25.39 8.17
N PRO A 76 -35.02 25.83 7.86
CA PRO A 76 -35.26 27.08 7.14
C PRO A 76 -34.76 28.34 7.87
N ASP A 77 -34.60 28.24 9.19
CA ASP A 77 -34.10 29.26 10.11
C ASP A 77 -32.59 29.19 10.34
N ASP A 78 -31.88 28.25 9.69
CA ASP A 78 -30.43 28.14 9.81
C ASP A 78 -29.74 29.43 9.32
N PRO A 79 -28.89 30.07 10.14
CA PRO A 79 -28.26 31.35 9.82
C PRO A 79 -27.29 31.28 8.63
N PHE A 80 -26.89 30.07 8.23
CA PHE A 80 -26.00 29.83 7.09
C PHE A 80 -26.75 29.38 5.83
N MET A 81 -28.09 29.29 5.85
CA MET A 81 -28.89 28.94 4.68
C MET A 81 -28.82 30.05 3.62
N VAL A 82 -28.46 29.67 2.37
CA VAL A 82 -28.28 30.60 1.25
C VAL A 82 -29.34 30.48 0.16
N GLY A 83 -30.06 29.36 0.14
CA GLY A 83 -31.18 29.15 -0.77
C GLY A 83 -31.55 27.69 -0.95
N GLU A 84 -32.32 27.44 -2.01
CA GLU A 84 -32.80 26.13 -2.39
C GLU A 84 -32.25 25.72 -3.76
N ILE A 85 -31.91 24.44 -3.90
CA ILE A 85 -31.43 23.84 -5.14
C ILE A 85 -32.30 22.66 -5.53
N ARG A 86 -32.65 22.53 -6.82
CA ARG A 86 -33.33 21.33 -7.34
C ARG A 86 -32.31 20.36 -7.90
N MET A 87 -32.37 19.11 -7.45
CA MET A 87 -31.49 18.03 -7.90
C MET A 87 -32.31 16.86 -8.43
N CYS A 88 -31.85 16.21 -9.50
CA CYS A 88 -32.42 14.93 -9.90
C CYS A 88 -32.03 13.84 -8.89
N ILE A 89 -32.82 12.77 -8.80
CA ILE A 89 -32.64 11.74 -7.76
C ILE A 89 -31.28 11.05 -7.84
N GLU A 90 -30.72 10.90 -9.05
CA GLU A 90 -29.39 10.32 -9.25
C GLU A 90 -28.31 11.22 -8.65
N CYS A 91 -28.33 12.52 -8.98
CA CYS A 91 -27.41 13.49 -8.39
C CYS A 91 -27.63 13.63 -6.89
N ASN A 92 -28.88 13.59 -6.42
CA ASN A 92 -29.20 13.60 -5.00
C ASN A 92 -28.56 12.40 -4.30
N ARG A 93 -28.72 11.17 -4.81
CA ARG A 93 -28.07 9.97 -4.26
C ARG A 93 -26.55 10.08 -4.23
N THR A 94 -25.93 10.52 -5.33
CA THR A 94 -24.46 10.68 -5.41
C THR A 94 -23.97 11.73 -4.42
N ILE A 95 -24.64 12.89 -4.35
CA ILE A 95 -24.24 13.98 -3.47
C ILE A 95 -24.57 13.68 -2.02
N VAL A 96 -25.71 13.11 -1.67
CA VAL A 96 -26.01 12.68 -0.30
C VAL A 96 -25.07 11.57 0.14
N SER A 97 -24.70 10.62 -0.73
CA SER A 97 -23.66 9.64 -0.41
C SER A 97 -22.32 10.32 -0.13
N ASN A 98 -21.91 11.26 -0.98
CA ASN A 98 -20.66 12.01 -0.85
C ASN A 98 -20.68 13.04 0.29
N ILE A 99 -21.81 13.66 0.61
CA ILE A 99 -22.02 14.58 1.73
C ILE A 99 -22.15 13.77 3.01
N ALA A 100 -22.76 12.60 3.02
CA ALA A 100 -22.72 11.68 4.15
C ALA A 100 -21.30 11.15 4.36
N ALA A 101 -20.54 10.88 3.30
CA ALA A 101 -19.11 10.56 3.38
C ALA A 101 -18.29 11.74 3.90
N ARG A 102 -18.50 12.96 3.38
CA ARG A 102 -17.82 14.19 3.81
C ARG A 102 -18.29 14.70 5.17
N ARG A 103 -19.54 14.49 5.57
CA ARG A 103 -20.06 14.74 6.92
C ARG A 103 -19.55 13.67 7.86
N ARG A 104 -19.34 12.43 7.41
CA ARG A 104 -18.54 11.45 8.15
C ARG A 104 -17.12 11.98 8.29
N GLU A 105 -16.40 12.31 7.22
CA GLU A 105 -15.03 12.85 7.27
C GLU A 105 -14.90 14.18 8.05
N LYS A 106 -15.88 15.09 8.00
CA LYS A 106 -15.91 16.37 8.73
C LYS A 106 -16.39 16.21 10.17
N ARG A 107 -17.36 15.32 10.47
CA ARG A 107 -17.71 14.95 11.87
C ARG A 107 -16.60 14.12 12.52
N PHE A 108 -15.81 13.39 11.72
CA PHE A 108 -14.67 12.58 12.14
C PHE A 108 -13.32 13.21 11.76
N GLY A 109 -13.30 14.51 11.46
CA GLY A 109 -12.06 15.24 11.16
C GLY A 109 -11.25 15.36 12.43
N LEU A 110 -10.35 14.40 12.69
CA LEU A 110 -9.66 14.22 13.96
C LEU A 110 -10.63 14.11 15.16
N ASN A 111 -10.79 12.87 15.67
CA ASN A 111 -11.34 12.49 16.98
C ASN A 111 -12.86 12.18 17.09
N LYS A 112 -13.27 10.95 16.77
CA LYS A 112 -14.05 10.07 17.69
C LYS A 112 -13.84 8.59 17.36
N PRO A 113 -13.97 7.69 18.36
CA PRO A 113 -13.20 6.44 18.43
C PRO A 113 -13.62 5.47 17.34
N VAL A 114 -12.63 4.78 16.79
CA VAL A 114 -12.90 3.56 16.03
C VAL A 114 -13.70 2.63 16.95
N MET A 115 -14.87 2.18 16.52
CA MET A 115 -15.69 1.28 17.34
C MET A 115 -15.05 -0.10 17.35
N LEU A 116 -15.10 -0.75 18.51
CA LEU A 116 -14.55 -2.09 18.69
C LEU A 116 -15.09 -3.08 17.64
N MET A 117 -16.38 -2.98 17.31
CA MET A 117 -17.04 -3.85 16.35
C MET A 117 -16.48 -3.69 14.94
N ASP A 118 -16.24 -2.46 14.48
CA ASP A 118 -15.71 -2.21 13.12
C ASP A 118 -14.30 -2.79 12.96
N LEU A 119 -13.45 -2.60 13.98
CA LEU A 119 -12.11 -3.20 13.99
C LEU A 119 -12.18 -4.72 14.08
N TYR A 120 -13.11 -5.26 14.86
CA TYR A 120 -13.27 -6.69 15.01
C TYR A 120 -13.76 -7.35 13.71
N GLU A 121 -14.71 -6.74 13.00
CA GLU A 121 -15.16 -7.22 11.69
C GLU A 121 -14.00 -7.21 10.67
N SER A 122 -13.24 -6.12 10.62
CA SER A 122 -12.06 -6.02 9.76
C SER A 122 -10.99 -7.07 10.12
N LEU A 123 -10.75 -7.29 11.41
CA LEU A 123 -9.86 -8.34 11.92
C LEU A 123 -10.30 -9.74 11.44
N LEU A 124 -11.61 -10.03 11.45
CA LEU A 124 -12.16 -11.31 10.99
C LEU A 124 -11.97 -11.54 9.49
N VAL A 125 -12.03 -10.48 8.67
CA VAL A 125 -11.75 -10.57 7.23
C VAL A 125 -10.32 -11.04 7.01
N HIS A 126 -9.32 -10.40 7.64
CA HIS A 126 -7.92 -10.82 7.52
C HIS A 126 -7.66 -12.20 8.12
N ARG A 127 -8.37 -12.57 9.20
CA ARG A 127 -8.30 -13.92 9.77
C ARG A 127 -8.73 -14.97 8.74
N SER A 128 -9.82 -14.73 8.00
CA SER A 128 -10.28 -15.65 6.96
C SER A 128 -9.24 -15.78 5.85
N VAL A 129 -8.75 -14.65 5.33
CA VAL A 129 -7.73 -14.65 4.27
C VAL A 129 -6.50 -15.46 4.68
N ILE A 130 -5.98 -15.25 5.91
CA ILE A 130 -4.84 -16.03 6.41
C ILE A 130 -5.17 -17.53 6.45
N ARG A 131 -6.31 -17.91 7.00
CA ARG A 131 -6.73 -19.32 7.10
C ARG A 131 -6.88 -19.99 5.73
N ASP A 132 -7.33 -19.24 4.74
CA ASP A 132 -7.61 -19.75 3.39
C ASP A 132 -6.33 -19.83 2.54
N LEU A 133 -5.41 -18.87 2.68
CA LEU A 133 -4.17 -18.82 1.90
C LEU A 133 -3.04 -19.68 2.48
N LEU A 134 -2.95 -19.84 3.81
CA LEU A 134 -1.84 -20.54 4.46
C LEU A 134 -1.69 -22.01 4.00
N PRO A 135 -2.76 -22.82 3.91
CA PRO A 135 -2.65 -24.19 3.42
C PRO A 135 -2.22 -24.26 1.95
N GLN A 136 -2.64 -23.30 1.13
CA GLN A 136 -2.27 -23.23 -0.29
C GLN A 136 -0.78 -22.93 -0.44
N PHE A 137 -0.29 -21.94 0.32
CA PHE A 137 1.14 -21.63 0.35
C PHE A 137 1.97 -22.83 0.82
N ASN A 138 1.58 -23.52 1.89
CA ASN A 138 2.29 -24.70 2.39
C ASN A 138 2.37 -25.83 1.35
N LYS A 139 1.30 -26.07 0.58
CA LYS A 139 1.30 -27.07 -0.51
C LYS A 139 2.30 -26.71 -1.61
N LEU A 140 2.30 -25.45 -2.07
CA LEU A 140 3.25 -25.01 -3.10
C LEU A 140 4.70 -25.08 -2.58
N ALA A 141 4.91 -24.69 -1.33
CA ALA A 141 6.23 -24.71 -0.71
C ALA A 141 6.76 -26.16 -0.53
N GLN A 142 5.87 -27.12 -0.23
CA GLN A 142 6.22 -28.54 -0.21
C GLN A 142 6.48 -29.10 -1.63
N ALA A 143 5.70 -28.68 -2.63
CA ALA A 143 5.93 -29.08 -4.02
C ALA A 143 7.32 -28.63 -4.52
N LEU A 144 7.71 -27.38 -4.23
CA LEU A 144 9.05 -26.86 -4.53
C LEU A 144 10.16 -27.67 -3.84
N LYS A 145 9.94 -28.09 -2.59
CA LYS A 145 10.90 -28.93 -1.86
C LYS A 145 11.06 -30.32 -2.49
N ASN A 146 9.95 -30.91 -2.95
CA ASN A 146 9.95 -32.24 -3.56
C ASN A 146 10.63 -32.21 -4.94
N GLU A 147 10.38 -31.18 -5.75
CA GLU A 147 11.05 -30.99 -7.05
C GLU A 147 12.55 -30.71 -6.90
N ALA A 148 12.98 -30.05 -5.79
CA ALA A 148 14.40 -29.88 -5.47
C ALA A 148 15.13 -31.21 -5.16
N SER A 149 14.40 -32.30 -4.91
CA SER A 149 14.97 -33.62 -4.62
C SER A 149 15.01 -34.54 -5.85
N THR A 150 14.45 -34.13 -6.99
CA THR A 150 14.40 -34.92 -8.23
C THR A 150 15.48 -34.50 -9.24
N PRO A 151 16.11 -35.43 -10.00
CA PRO A 151 17.14 -35.11 -10.99
C PRO A 151 16.66 -34.15 -12.10
N PRO A 152 17.55 -33.34 -12.69
CA PRO A 152 17.19 -32.10 -13.40
C PRO A 152 16.64 -32.27 -14.82
N GLU A 153 16.38 -33.48 -15.30
CA GLU A 153 16.27 -33.73 -16.74
C GLU A 153 14.97 -33.20 -17.39
N HIS A 154 13.86 -32.97 -16.66
CA HIS A 154 12.57 -32.55 -17.27
C HIS A 154 11.72 -31.50 -16.52
N ALA A 155 12.20 -30.81 -15.47
CA ALA A 155 11.33 -30.05 -14.54
C ALA A 155 11.26 -28.50 -14.70
N GLY A 156 12.07 -27.88 -15.57
CA GLY A 156 12.35 -26.43 -15.49
C GLY A 156 11.15 -25.47 -15.55
N HIS A 157 10.12 -25.74 -16.36
CA HIS A 157 8.97 -24.83 -16.50
C HIS A 157 7.92 -24.99 -15.37
N SER A 158 7.79 -26.19 -14.80
CA SER A 158 6.87 -26.46 -13.67
C SER A 158 7.34 -25.74 -12.40
N VAL A 159 8.64 -25.87 -12.09
CA VAL A 159 9.27 -25.26 -10.90
C VAL A 159 9.13 -23.73 -10.92
N GLN A 160 9.36 -23.10 -12.08
CA GLN A 160 9.25 -21.65 -12.27
C GLN A 160 7.83 -21.16 -11.95
N HIS A 161 6.80 -21.85 -12.46
CA HIS A 161 5.41 -21.49 -12.23
C HIS A 161 5.00 -21.65 -10.76
N ILE A 162 5.39 -22.76 -10.12
CA ILE A 162 5.12 -23.01 -8.70
C ILE A 162 5.81 -21.95 -7.82
N SER A 163 7.04 -21.55 -8.16
CA SER A 163 7.80 -20.52 -7.44
C SER A 163 7.15 -19.13 -7.52
N GLN A 164 6.67 -18.74 -8.71
CA GLN A 164 5.95 -17.47 -8.90
C GLN A 164 4.64 -17.45 -8.10
N GLN A 165 3.86 -18.52 -8.15
CA GLN A 165 2.61 -18.63 -7.40
C GLN A 165 2.85 -18.61 -5.88
N ALA A 166 3.88 -19.30 -5.39
CA ALA A 166 4.28 -19.27 -3.99
C ALA A 166 4.68 -17.85 -3.53
N SER A 167 5.38 -17.10 -4.37
CA SER A 167 5.78 -15.71 -4.09
C SER A 167 4.58 -14.77 -4.00
N HIS A 168 3.59 -14.93 -4.88
CA HIS A 168 2.35 -14.14 -4.84
C HIS A 168 1.54 -14.40 -3.56
N LEU A 169 1.32 -15.68 -3.22
CA LEU A 169 0.63 -16.05 -1.98
C LEU A 169 1.39 -15.59 -0.74
N ARG A 170 2.72 -15.67 -0.75
CA ARG A 170 3.56 -15.16 0.35
C ARG A 170 3.31 -13.67 0.58
N LYS A 171 3.26 -12.86 -0.47
CA LYS A 171 2.99 -11.43 -0.36
C LYS A 171 1.61 -11.18 0.26
N GLN A 172 0.55 -11.79 -0.28
CA GLN A 172 -0.81 -11.64 0.24
C GLN A 172 -0.94 -12.09 1.70
N LEU A 173 -0.25 -13.16 2.09
CA LEU A 173 -0.17 -13.61 3.47
C LEU A 173 0.51 -12.58 4.36
N MET A 174 1.69 -12.08 3.98
CA MET A 174 2.42 -11.07 4.75
C MET A 174 1.60 -9.78 4.92
N ASP A 175 0.97 -9.31 3.85
CA ASP A 175 0.10 -8.13 3.88
C ASP A 175 -1.09 -8.34 4.83
N SER A 176 -1.68 -9.53 4.82
CA SER A 176 -2.80 -9.89 5.72
C SER A 176 -2.35 -10.02 7.17
N PHE A 177 -1.16 -10.59 7.43
CA PHE A 177 -0.58 -10.66 8.77
C PHE A 177 -0.26 -9.28 9.33
N ALA A 178 0.31 -8.39 8.52
CA ALA A 178 0.62 -7.01 8.90
C ALA A 178 -0.66 -6.23 9.25
N GLN A 179 -1.70 -6.36 8.42
CA GLN A 179 -3.00 -5.72 8.70
C GLN A 179 -3.69 -6.31 9.94
N TYR A 180 -3.64 -7.63 10.12
CA TYR A 180 -4.19 -8.29 11.31
C TYR A 180 -3.51 -7.82 12.61
N ASP A 181 -2.17 -7.72 12.61
CA ASP A 181 -1.39 -7.19 13.75
C ASP A 181 -1.68 -5.71 14.01
N LEU A 182 -1.76 -4.89 12.96
CA LEU A 182 -2.10 -3.47 13.06
C LEU A 182 -3.47 -3.27 13.71
N ILE A 183 -4.50 -3.97 13.23
CA ILE A 183 -5.87 -3.89 13.76
C ILE A 183 -5.92 -4.38 15.21
N SER A 184 -5.23 -5.48 15.53
CA SER A 184 -5.10 -5.97 16.90
C SER A 184 -4.50 -4.92 17.85
N LYS A 185 -3.44 -4.23 17.42
CA LYS A 185 -2.82 -3.13 18.18
C LYS A 185 -3.74 -1.92 18.30
N GLN A 186 -4.55 -1.62 17.28
CA GLN A 186 -5.55 -0.55 17.33
C GLN A 186 -6.65 -0.86 18.35
N ILE A 187 -7.18 -2.09 18.37
CA ILE A 187 -8.17 -2.54 19.37
C ILE A 187 -7.60 -2.38 20.78
N GLY A 188 -6.34 -2.77 21.00
CA GLY A 188 -5.67 -2.62 22.30
C GLY A 188 -5.46 -1.17 22.76
N ARG A 189 -5.50 -0.20 21.85
CA ARG A 189 -5.34 1.25 22.14
C ARG A 189 -6.67 1.99 22.31
N LEU A 190 -7.81 1.32 22.09
CA LEU A 190 -9.11 1.94 22.26
C LEU A 190 -9.35 2.36 23.72
N PRO A 191 -10.00 3.52 23.96
CA PRO A 191 -10.38 3.92 25.31
C PRO A 191 -11.35 2.88 25.91
N ALA A 192 -11.03 2.39 27.10
CA ALA A 192 -11.92 1.52 27.86
C ALA A 192 -12.80 2.37 28.78
N HIS A 193 -14.12 2.29 28.62
CA HIS A 193 -15.08 3.02 29.44
C HIS A 193 -15.55 2.23 30.66
N SER A 194 -15.25 0.92 30.71
CA SER A 194 -15.50 0.01 31.82
C SER A 194 -14.41 -1.05 31.95
N ASP A 195 -14.31 -1.69 33.12
CA ASP A 195 -13.40 -2.84 33.34
C ASP A 195 -13.72 -4.01 32.40
N THR A 196 -14.99 -4.17 32.03
CA THR A 196 -15.45 -5.17 31.06
C THR A 196 -14.85 -4.89 29.68
N ASP A 197 -14.83 -3.63 29.24
CA ASP A 197 -14.24 -3.23 27.95
C ASP A 197 -12.74 -3.46 27.95
N ALA A 198 -12.04 -3.08 29.03
CA ALA A 198 -10.60 -3.30 29.16
C ALA A 198 -10.25 -4.81 29.10
N ARG A 199 -11.04 -5.65 29.78
CA ARG A 199 -10.90 -7.10 29.73
C ARG A 199 -11.16 -7.65 28.33
N LEU A 200 -12.17 -7.12 27.63
CA LEU A 200 -12.51 -7.50 26.27
C LEU A 200 -11.39 -7.15 25.28
N HIS A 201 -10.88 -5.91 25.30
CA HIS A 201 -9.76 -5.48 24.44
C HIS A 201 -8.52 -6.34 24.68
N ALA A 202 -8.18 -6.61 25.94
CA ALA A 202 -7.05 -7.47 26.30
C ALA A 202 -7.25 -8.93 25.88
N ALA A 203 -8.47 -9.47 26.00
CA ALA A 203 -8.79 -10.82 25.55
C ALA A 203 -8.66 -10.96 24.03
N ILE A 204 -9.15 -9.97 23.28
CA ILE A 204 -8.99 -9.91 21.81
C ILE A 204 -7.50 -9.85 21.45
N GLY A 205 -6.73 -8.95 22.08
CA GLY A 205 -5.29 -8.82 21.82
C GLY A 205 -4.52 -10.12 22.08
N ARG A 206 -4.78 -10.82 23.20
CA ARG A 206 -4.17 -12.13 23.49
C ARG A 206 -4.54 -13.18 22.44
N ALA A 207 -5.82 -13.25 22.06
CA ALA A 207 -6.27 -14.18 21.02
C ALA A 207 -5.59 -13.91 19.67
N CYS A 208 -5.41 -12.64 19.31
CA CYS A 208 -4.68 -12.24 18.11
C CYS A 208 -3.21 -12.64 18.16
N GLN A 209 -2.53 -12.42 19.29
CA GLN A 209 -1.12 -12.77 19.43
C GLN A 209 -0.89 -14.28 19.32
N LEU A 210 -1.75 -15.09 19.95
CA LEU A 210 -1.72 -16.55 19.80
C LEU A 210 -1.93 -16.97 18.35
N PHE A 211 -2.90 -16.36 17.66
CA PHE A 211 -3.16 -16.63 16.25
C PHE A 211 -1.95 -16.28 15.37
N LEU A 212 -1.32 -15.13 15.59
CA LEU A 212 -0.11 -14.72 14.87
C LEU A 212 1.05 -15.69 15.12
N GLN A 213 1.32 -16.06 16.37
CA GLN A 213 2.40 -16.99 16.73
C GLN A 213 2.23 -18.36 16.06
N GLN A 214 1.00 -18.89 16.06
CA GLN A 214 0.69 -20.18 15.45
C GLN A 214 0.88 -20.16 13.93
N ASN A 215 0.45 -19.10 13.26
CA ASN A 215 0.38 -19.08 11.80
C ASN A 215 1.63 -18.47 11.14
N MET A 216 2.34 -17.53 11.79
CA MET A 216 3.61 -16.96 11.29
C MET A 216 4.79 -17.94 11.36
N LEU A 217 4.83 -18.81 12.38
CA LEU A 217 5.91 -19.81 12.51
C LEU A 217 5.96 -20.78 11.32
N THR A 218 4.79 -21.09 10.74
CA THR A 218 4.72 -21.93 9.53
C THR A 218 5.38 -21.27 8.32
N LEU A 219 5.41 -19.94 8.26
CA LEU A 219 6.01 -19.18 7.16
C LEU A 219 7.50 -18.96 7.29
N SER A 220 8.06 -19.01 8.51
CA SER A 220 9.49 -18.76 8.75
C SER A 220 10.36 -20.01 8.56
N LEU A 221 9.76 -21.21 8.56
CA LEU A 221 10.47 -22.47 8.35
C LEU A 221 10.83 -22.72 6.87
N LEU A 222 10.09 -22.12 5.94
CA LEU A 222 10.18 -22.37 4.50
C LEU A 222 11.28 -21.58 3.76
N PRO A 223 11.53 -20.27 4.05
CA PRO A 223 12.58 -19.49 3.39
C PRO A 223 13.99 -20.05 3.60
N LYS A 224 14.23 -20.73 4.74
CA LYS A 224 15.54 -21.32 5.07
C LYS A 224 15.87 -22.55 4.22
N LEU A 225 14.86 -23.22 3.67
CA LEU A 225 15.02 -24.45 2.88
C LEU A 225 15.14 -24.18 1.37
N LEU A 226 14.70 -23.01 0.89
CA LEU A 226 14.81 -22.61 -0.51
C LEU A 226 16.18 -21.98 -0.84
N ARG A 227 16.83 -21.33 0.14
CA ARG A 227 18.16 -20.72 -0.04
C ARG A 227 19.27 -21.76 -0.23
N SER A 228 19.07 -23.00 0.25
CA SER A 228 19.99 -24.12 0.04
C SER A 228 19.86 -24.80 -1.32
N ALA A 229 18.82 -24.52 -2.10
CA ALA A 229 18.63 -25.10 -3.44
C ALA A 229 19.27 -24.25 -4.55
N SER A 230 19.57 -22.98 -4.30
CA SER A 230 20.13 -22.06 -5.30
C SER A 230 21.66 -22.13 -5.47
N THR A 231 22.38 -22.92 -4.65
CA THR A 231 23.85 -23.00 -4.67
C THR A 231 24.43 -24.16 -5.50
N VAL A 232 23.61 -24.93 -6.22
CA VAL A 232 24.06 -26.15 -6.94
C VAL A 232 24.10 -25.99 -8.47
N SER A 233 23.91 -24.79 -9.02
CA SER A 233 23.97 -24.57 -10.48
C SER A 233 24.95 -23.49 -10.88
N SER A 234 26.25 -23.70 -10.65
CA SER A 234 27.34 -22.99 -11.36
C SER A 234 28.68 -23.72 -11.20
N ALA A 235 28.85 -24.89 -11.81
CA ALA A 235 30.17 -25.50 -12.00
C ALA A 235 30.22 -26.24 -13.35
N SER A 236 30.74 -25.57 -14.39
CA SER A 236 31.18 -26.04 -15.72
C SER A 236 31.09 -24.83 -16.68
N THR A 237 32.02 -24.41 -17.54
CA THR A 237 33.36 -24.86 -17.94
C THR A 237 34.06 -23.65 -18.62
N VAL A 238 35.38 -23.64 -18.58
CA VAL A 238 36.36 -22.69 -19.15
C VAL A 238 36.20 -22.40 -20.65
N THR A 239 36.32 -21.13 -21.08
CA THR A 239 37.24 -20.63 -22.15
C THR A 239 37.14 -19.10 -22.34
N PRO A 240 38.25 -18.35 -22.52
CA PRO A 240 38.22 -16.90 -22.77
C PRO A 240 38.37 -16.57 -24.27
N PRO A 241 37.71 -15.51 -24.81
CA PRO A 241 38.01 -14.97 -26.14
C PRO A 241 39.03 -13.81 -26.09
N PRO A 242 39.71 -13.48 -27.20
CA PRO A 242 40.83 -12.54 -27.26
C PRO A 242 40.35 -11.07 -27.37
N PRO A 243 41.22 -10.07 -27.11
CA PRO A 243 40.84 -8.67 -27.13
C PRO A 243 41.02 -8.02 -28.52
N PRO A 244 40.21 -7.00 -28.86
CA PRO A 244 40.61 -5.99 -29.83
C PRO A 244 40.56 -4.56 -29.24
N PRO A 245 41.14 -3.57 -29.96
CA PRO A 245 42.00 -2.56 -29.34
C PRO A 245 41.30 -1.24 -28.99
N SER A 246 42.03 -0.49 -28.17
CA SER A 246 41.85 0.90 -27.76
C SER A 246 41.86 1.92 -28.91
N SER A 247 40.92 2.87 -28.86
CA SER A 247 41.11 4.24 -29.35
C SER A 247 40.17 5.21 -28.64
N THR A 248 40.76 6.29 -28.13
CA THR A 248 40.19 7.44 -27.41
C THR A 248 39.66 8.52 -28.39
N PRO A 249 39.39 9.78 -28.00
CA PRO A 249 38.08 10.26 -27.56
C PRO A 249 37.55 11.41 -28.44
N SER A 250 36.27 11.78 -28.34
CA SER A 250 35.81 13.13 -28.67
C SER A 250 34.51 13.47 -27.95
N ALA A 251 34.52 14.64 -27.33
CA ALA A 251 33.44 15.28 -26.61
C ALA A 251 32.36 15.79 -27.56
N ASP A 252 31.10 15.82 -27.11
CA ASP A 252 30.46 17.10 -26.81
C ASP A 252 29.11 16.94 -26.10
N SER A 253 28.82 17.99 -25.34
CA SER A 253 27.81 18.16 -24.31
C SER A 253 26.39 18.27 -24.85
N HIS A 254 25.38 17.86 -24.07
CA HIS A 254 24.31 18.72 -23.53
C HIS A 254 23.30 17.91 -22.69
N ALA A 255 23.10 18.38 -21.45
CA ALA A 255 22.12 17.94 -20.44
C ALA A 255 20.69 18.37 -20.86
N SER A 256 19.55 17.80 -20.50
CA SER A 256 18.92 17.31 -19.25
C SER A 256 17.46 16.96 -19.66
N GLY A 257 16.65 16.10 -19.04
CA GLY A 257 16.78 15.21 -17.90
C GLY A 257 15.52 14.31 -17.87
N GLN A 258 15.68 13.02 -17.57
CA GLN A 258 14.58 12.08 -17.37
C GLN A 258 14.93 11.09 -16.24
N HIS A 259 13.92 10.86 -15.39
CA HIS A 259 13.68 9.71 -14.50
C HIS A 259 14.87 8.82 -14.13
N ALA A 260 15.34 8.95 -12.88
CA ALA A 260 16.28 8.01 -12.28
C ALA A 260 15.58 6.72 -11.82
N GLN A 261 15.91 5.61 -12.48
CA GLN A 261 15.79 4.26 -11.92
C GLN A 261 16.81 4.06 -10.79
N PRO A 262 16.50 3.26 -9.75
CA PRO A 262 17.49 2.86 -8.75
C PRO A 262 18.52 1.86 -9.33
N PRO A 263 19.80 1.92 -8.91
CA PRO A 263 20.86 1.01 -9.37
C PRO A 263 20.77 -0.38 -8.72
N PRO A 264 21.38 -1.43 -9.33
CA PRO A 264 21.41 -2.77 -8.77
C PRO A 264 22.34 -2.87 -7.55
N PRO A 265 22.09 -3.80 -6.60
CA PRO A 265 22.88 -3.95 -5.38
C PRO A 265 24.30 -4.51 -5.63
N PRO A 266 25.28 -4.21 -4.75
CA PRO A 266 26.64 -4.74 -4.85
C PRO A 266 26.72 -6.23 -4.48
N PRO A 267 27.71 -6.98 -5.00
CA PRO A 267 27.89 -8.40 -4.68
C PRO A 267 28.42 -8.59 -3.25
N THR A 268 27.79 -9.48 -2.49
CA THR A 268 28.26 -9.94 -1.17
C THR A 268 29.24 -11.12 -1.34
N PRO A 269 30.40 -11.16 -0.64
CA PRO A 269 31.23 -12.35 -0.60
C PRO A 269 30.55 -13.41 0.27
N SER A 270 30.23 -14.55 -0.35
CA SER A 270 29.64 -15.73 0.27
C SER A 270 30.71 -16.49 1.08
N VAL A 271 30.61 -16.45 2.41
CA VAL A 271 31.45 -17.25 3.31
C VAL A 271 30.86 -18.66 3.42
N ASN A 272 31.24 -19.55 2.50
CA ASN A 272 31.06 -20.99 2.69
C ASN A 272 32.21 -21.50 3.56
N ALA A 273 31.93 -21.88 4.81
CA ALA A 273 32.85 -22.62 5.66
C ALA A 273 32.61 -24.13 5.50
N PRO A 274 33.59 -24.93 5.04
CA PRO A 274 33.62 -26.37 5.28
C PRO A 274 34.33 -26.65 6.63
N ALA A 275 33.81 -27.57 7.43
CA ALA A 275 34.51 -28.16 8.57
C ALA A 275 34.96 -29.60 8.25
N PRO A 276 35.96 -30.15 8.94
CA PRO A 276 37.34 -29.70 9.01
C PRO A 276 38.28 -30.77 8.39
N SER A 277 39.31 -30.34 7.67
CA SER A 277 40.51 -31.16 7.44
C SER A 277 41.64 -30.57 8.29
N PRO A 278 42.48 -31.40 8.95
CA PRO A 278 43.51 -30.91 9.84
C PRO A 278 44.63 -30.32 8.97
N MET A 279 45.06 -29.11 9.33
CA MET A 279 46.06 -28.24 8.68
C MET A 279 45.43 -27.11 7.86
N ALA A 280 45.11 -26.00 8.53
CA ALA A 280 44.85 -24.71 7.89
C ALA A 280 45.76 -23.66 8.52
N ASP A 281 46.57 -23.02 7.68
CA ASP A 281 47.43 -21.89 8.04
C ASP A 281 46.59 -20.74 8.61
N LYS A 282 47.04 -20.13 9.70
CA LYS A 282 46.43 -18.90 10.23
C LYS A 282 46.50 -17.80 9.16
N PRO A 283 45.42 -17.03 8.94
CA PRO A 283 45.44 -15.91 7.99
C PRO A 283 46.57 -14.95 8.35
N THR A 284 47.37 -14.54 7.36
CA THR A 284 48.50 -13.65 7.60
C THR A 284 48.02 -12.23 7.95
N ALA A 285 48.78 -11.50 8.77
CA ALA A 285 48.45 -10.13 9.15
C ALA A 285 48.24 -9.18 7.94
N ALA A 286 48.85 -9.49 6.79
CA ALA A 286 48.64 -8.75 5.55
C ALA A 286 47.21 -8.92 5.00
N MET A 287 46.71 -10.16 4.95
CA MET A 287 45.36 -10.47 4.47
C MET A 287 44.27 -9.89 5.39
N LEU A 288 44.50 -9.89 6.70
CA LEU A 288 43.57 -9.29 7.67
C LEU A 288 43.49 -7.77 7.52
N ARG A 289 44.61 -7.08 7.25
CA ARG A 289 44.61 -5.62 6.98
C ARG A 289 43.85 -5.27 5.70
N GLU A 290 44.04 -6.05 4.64
CA GLU A 290 43.33 -5.85 3.37
C GLU A 290 41.83 -6.07 3.52
N THR A 291 41.43 -7.15 4.22
CA THR A 291 40.02 -7.43 4.54
C THR A 291 39.40 -6.29 5.37
N LEU A 292 40.13 -5.77 6.36
CA LEU A 292 39.68 -4.65 7.19
C LEU A 292 39.48 -3.36 6.35
N ALA A 293 40.35 -3.11 5.37
CA ALA A 293 40.20 -1.96 4.46
C ALA A 293 38.91 -2.04 3.64
N VAL A 294 38.61 -3.21 3.07
CA VAL A 294 37.38 -3.44 2.29
C VAL A 294 36.13 -3.26 3.15
N LEU A 295 36.10 -3.83 4.36
CA LEU A 295 34.95 -3.71 5.26
C LEU A 295 34.69 -2.28 5.71
N ARG A 296 35.75 -1.47 5.93
CA ARG A 296 35.61 -0.05 6.25
C ARG A 296 34.98 0.74 5.11
N GLU A 297 35.37 0.47 3.87
CA GLU A 297 34.77 1.10 2.70
C GLU A 297 33.29 0.70 2.54
N GLN A 298 32.97 -0.58 2.77
CA GLN A 298 31.58 -1.06 2.74
C GLN A 298 30.72 -0.38 3.81
N ARG A 299 31.25 -0.22 5.03
CA ARG A 299 30.57 0.49 6.13
C ARG A 299 30.25 1.94 5.75
N GLU A 300 31.21 2.66 5.16
CA GLU A 300 30.99 4.06 4.72
C GLU A 300 29.91 4.16 3.63
N ARG A 301 29.88 3.20 2.71
CA ARG A 301 28.86 3.14 1.66
C ARG A 301 27.46 2.86 2.22
N VAL A 302 27.33 1.93 3.15
CA VAL A 302 26.04 1.62 3.81
C VAL A 302 25.57 2.79 4.67
N ALA A 303 26.48 3.48 5.37
CA ALA A 303 26.14 4.69 6.12
C ALA A 303 25.60 5.82 5.22
N ALA A 304 26.16 5.99 4.01
CA ALA A 304 25.66 6.97 3.05
C ALA A 304 24.22 6.64 2.57
N TYR A 305 23.93 5.37 2.26
CA TYR A 305 22.58 4.96 1.89
C TYR A 305 21.58 5.11 3.03
N LEU A 306 22.01 4.95 4.28
CA LEU A 306 21.15 5.13 5.45
C LEU A 306 20.72 6.60 5.60
N LEU A 307 21.65 7.55 5.37
CA LEU A 307 21.34 8.98 5.36
C LEU A 307 20.32 9.32 4.26
N GLU A 308 20.52 8.79 3.05
CA GLU A 308 19.60 9.00 1.92
C GLU A 308 18.21 8.38 2.18
N ALA A 309 18.16 7.17 2.74
CA ALA A 309 16.90 6.51 3.10
C ALA A 309 16.13 7.28 4.18
N ASN A 310 16.84 7.88 5.14
CA ASN A 310 16.27 8.71 6.19
C ASN A 310 15.72 10.04 5.62
N GLU A 311 16.45 10.68 4.69
CA GLU A 311 16.00 11.89 3.98
C GLU A 311 14.71 11.64 3.20
N HIS A 312 14.61 10.48 2.54
CA HIS A 312 13.45 10.08 1.74
C HIS A 312 12.34 9.38 2.55
N ARG A 313 12.45 9.30 3.89
CA ARG A 313 11.47 8.68 4.80
C ARG A 313 11.14 7.21 4.44
N LYS A 314 12.10 6.46 3.93
CA LYS A 314 11.96 5.03 3.61
C LYS A 314 12.27 4.17 4.84
N PHE A 315 11.31 4.06 5.76
CA PHE A 315 11.56 3.49 7.10
C PHE A 315 11.94 2.00 7.11
N GLU A 316 11.49 1.18 6.14
CA GLU A 316 11.95 -0.22 6.01
C GLU A 316 13.41 -0.29 5.56
N ASP A 317 13.83 0.56 4.62
CA ASP A 317 15.21 0.65 4.16
C ASP A 317 16.13 1.12 5.29
N VAL A 318 15.69 2.09 6.10
CA VAL A 318 16.44 2.54 7.28
C VAL A 318 16.67 1.39 8.27
N SER A 319 15.63 0.61 8.58
CA SER A 319 15.76 -0.51 9.53
C SER A 319 16.72 -1.59 9.02
N THR A 320 16.67 -1.91 7.73
CA THR A 320 17.53 -2.96 7.14
C THR A 320 18.97 -2.50 6.97
N LEU A 321 19.19 -1.25 6.55
CA LEU A 321 20.53 -0.65 6.43
C LEU A 321 21.20 -0.49 7.80
N GLN A 322 20.43 -0.17 8.86
CA GLN A 322 20.97 -0.10 10.22
C GLN A 322 21.48 -1.47 10.70
N THR A 323 20.72 -2.54 10.48
CA THR A 323 21.18 -3.90 10.83
C THR A 323 22.43 -4.29 10.07
N SER A 324 22.52 -3.97 8.77
CA SER A 324 23.72 -4.23 7.97
C SER A 324 24.93 -3.43 8.45
N LEU A 325 24.73 -2.20 8.95
CA LEU A 325 25.79 -1.37 9.49
C LEU A 325 26.33 -1.96 10.81
N ASP A 326 25.44 -2.38 11.70
CA ASP A 326 25.80 -3.00 12.98
C ASP A 326 26.60 -4.30 12.77
N GLU A 327 26.21 -5.12 11.79
CA GLU A 327 26.94 -6.34 11.40
C GLU A 327 28.35 -6.04 10.86
N LEU A 328 28.49 -5.02 10.01
CA LEU A 328 29.80 -4.60 9.48
C LEU A 328 30.71 -4.06 10.59
N GLU A 329 30.17 -3.30 11.55
CA GLU A 329 30.95 -2.78 12.68
C GLU A 329 31.41 -3.89 13.64
N ALA A 330 30.56 -4.87 13.90
CA ALA A 330 30.92 -6.04 14.70
C ALA A 330 32.06 -6.84 14.04
N GLU A 331 32.00 -7.05 12.72
CA GLU A 331 33.02 -7.80 11.97
C GLU A 331 34.34 -7.04 11.85
N ILE A 332 34.29 -5.71 11.62
CA ILE A 332 35.48 -4.85 11.66
C ILE A 332 36.16 -4.95 13.03
N THR A 333 35.38 -4.93 14.11
CA THR A 333 35.90 -5.05 15.49
C THR A 333 36.54 -6.41 15.72
N ARG A 334 35.91 -7.48 15.24
CA ARG A 334 36.44 -8.85 15.32
C ARG A 334 37.80 -8.97 14.65
N ILE A 335 37.91 -8.54 13.38
CA ILE A 335 39.15 -8.60 12.60
C ILE A 335 40.21 -7.67 13.16
N HIS A 336 39.84 -6.51 13.69
CA HIS A 336 40.78 -5.59 14.33
C HIS A 336 41.42 -6.21 15.59
N ASN A 337 40.63 -6.92 16.41
CA ASN A 337 41.14 -7.64 17.57
C ASN A 337 42.03 -8.82 17.15
N GLU A 338 41.65 -9.56 16.12
CA GLU A 338 42.46 -10.66 15.57
C GLU A 338 43.81 -10.18 15.03
N LEU A 339 43.86 -8.98 14.43
CA LEU A 339 45.11 -8.34 14.00
C LEU A 339 45.98 -7.87 15.18
N ARG A 340 45.37 -7.52 16.32
CA ARG A 340 46.09 -7.09 17.53
C ARG A 340 46.78 -8.26 18.24
N ASP A 341 46.22 -9.45 18.09
CA ASP A 341 46.68 -10.68 18.73
C ASP A 341 47.76 -11.44 17.92
N ILE A 342 48.18 -10.90 16.76
CA ILE A 342 49.24 -11.40 15.87
C ILE A 342 50.50 -10.54 15.98
#